data_AF-A0A2J2HFM9-F1
#
_entry.id   AF-A0A2J2HFM9-F1
#
_cell.length_a   1.000
_cell.length_b   1.000
_cell.length_c   1.000
_cell.angle_alpha   90.00
_cell.angle_beta   90.00
_cell.angle_gamma   90.00
#
_symmetry.space_group_name_H-M   'P 1'
#
loop_
_entity.id
_entity.type
_entity.pdbx_description
1 polymer ?
#
loop_
_entity_poly.entity_id
_entity_poly.type
_entity_poly.pdbx_seq_one_letter_code
_entity_poly.pdbx_strand_id
1 'polypeptide(L)'
;MAVVKENIVAGIKISAIIYVAIVIYIVMSTKKVTLQIMSSTLPAIALLADGVNYLISAAALELERDGINIKCQNDDCSKGRIIIRVKNNSKNVAKNVNALISTEKGYPGIEDELLLWLPSSESERPDTEVSIKPKHSRKLLIFEYERAQRAPGGYVIKVLSKGSVDKPRARLRLDFYTNFYTKYVFRIKVDGERVRSPLDIKLYITMNKLDAITSSKTMFKKAYINENVPNVARKVFNIVLRELGNDRGIAERAATLRRRILISKSSNIKGYLRIANGFETLYNELMNQFRLLAEYLGLVFGVSYEYAVYLALAKRWDELTPLIKSIRSRLLSLSRNDDVYIMTELLLNLIITDEEFRKKFSDWLTSGNIYDTLKYYVPNHLRPALALLLNYGQITCKSACGINEEEKCSNQCCKNCKRILNALNGNENMVKEIASDLDSVLRRHWVYEDWVGGSSEKSAPPALIKEIIDYVRNNEKPQDWGFFSRAVVELRLPTTSRLRFILILHDLLRAREEFEKGNIDEAIKFVDLAEAHAIIGTAKFDPLSFTSHFFNLFELFASDLKSKLKGSRRFEISDVDVLELLRLYHYHVETNIAETWP
;
A
#
# COMPACT_ATOMS: atom_id res chain seq x y z
N MET A 1 -4.23 39.04 9.23
CA MET A 1 -5.52 38.41 9.55
C MET A 1 -5.95 38.60 11.02
N ALA A 2 -5.03 38.68 11.99
CA ALA A 2 -5.34 39.04 13.39
C ALA A 2 -5.83 40.50 13.55
N VAL A 3 -5.21 41.46 12.84
CA VAL A 3 -5.59 42.89 12.85
C VAL A 3 -7.00 43.13 12.28
N VAL A 4 -7.43 42.31 11.31
CA VAL A 4 -8.79 42.39 10.73
C VAL A 4 -9.84 41.90 11.74
N LYS A 5 -9.51 40.92 12.59
CA LYS A 5 -10.42 40.41 13.65
C LYS A 5 -10.62 41.41 14.78
N GLU A 6 -9.57 42.10 15.21
CA GLU A 6 -9.69 43.17 16.22
C GLU A 6 -10.51 44.35 15.69
N ASN A 7 -10.32 44.72 14.42
CA ASN A 7 -11.09 45.79 13.79
C ASN A 7 -12.58 45.46 13.59
N ILE A 8 -12.92 44.19 13.29
CA ILE A 8 -14.33 43.77 13.21
C ILE A 8 -14.98 43.74 14.60
N VAL A 9 -14.28 43.26 15.63
CA VAL A 9 -14.80 43.26 17.01
C VAL A 9 -14.91 44.69 17.56
N ALA A 10 -13.95 45.57 17.25
CA ALA A 10 -14.04 46.99 17.57
C ALA A 10 -15.19 47.67 16.81
N GLY A 11 -15.38 47.35 15.52
CA GLY A 11 -16.49 47.85 14.72
C GLY A 11 -17.87 47.42 15.26
N ILE A 12 -18.01 46.17 15.69
CA ILE A 12 -19.24 45.67 16.33
C ILE A 12 -19.48 46.36 17.68
N LYS A 13 -18.43 46.59 18.48
CA LYS A 13 -18.53 47.34 19.75
C LYS A 13 -18.95 48.79 19.52
N ILE A 14 -18.33 49.48 18.55
CA ILE A 14 -18.65 50.87 18.21
C ILE A 14 -20.07 50.96 17.66
N SER A 15 -20.49 50.04 16.78
CA SER A 15 -21.86 49.99 16.25
C SER A 15 -22.91 49.74 17.34
N ALA A 16 -22.62 48.87 18.31
CA ALA A 16 -23.51 48.60 19.43
C ALA A 16 -23.60 49.81 20.38
N ILE A 17 -22.47 50.50 20.64
CA ILE A 17 -22.44 51.73 21.45
C ILE A 17 -23.19 52.85 20.74
N ILE A 18 -23.02 53.02 19.43
CA ILE A 18 -23.75 54.01 18.63
C ILE A 18 -25.24 53.70 18.64
N TYR A 19 -25.64 52.44 18.47
CA TYR A 19 -27.05 52.04 18.53
C TYR A 19 -27.66 52.32 19.90
N VAL A 20 -26.96 51.99 20.99
CA VAL A 20 -27.39 52.30 22.36
C VAL A 20 -27.46 53.82 22.60
N ALA A 21 -26.50 54.60 22.10
CA ALA A 21 -26.51 56.06 22.19
C ALA A 21 -27.67 56.68 21.39
N ILE A 22 -27.98 56.16 20.20
CA ILE A 22 -29.13 56.57 19.38
C ILE A 22 -30.44 56.22 20.08
N VAL A 23 -30.56 55.01 20.66
CA VAL A 23 -31.75 54.60 21.42
C VAL A 23 -31.92 55.48 22.67
N ILE A 24 -30.86 55.76 23.42
CA ILE A 24 -30.91 56.68 24.57
C ILE A 24 -31.31 58.09 24.13
N TYR A 25 -30.74 58.61 23.03
CA TYR A 25 -31.06 59.92 22.49
C TYR A 25 -32.53 60.02 22.06
N ILE A 26 -33.06 59.01 21.36
CA ILE A 26 -34.48 58.94 20.96
C ILE A 26 -35.39 58.86 22.20
N VAL A 27 -35.03 58.04 23.19
CA VAL A 27 -35.78 57.90 24.45
C VAL A 27 -35.80 59.22 25.25
N MET A 28 -34.70 59.98 25.27
CA MET A 28 -34.67 61.29 25.93
C MET A 28 -35.39 62.40 25.12
N SER A 29 -35.45 62.27 23.79
CA SER A 29 -36.04 63.27 22.90
C SER A 29 -37.58 63.22 22.82
N THR A 30 -38.23 62.12 23.19
CA THR A 30 -39.70 61.98 23.07
C THR A 30 -40.37 61.78 24.43
N LYS A 31 -41.03 62.81 24.97
CA LYS A 31 -41.70 62.80 26.29
C LYS A 31 -42.95 61.89 26.41
N LYS A 32 -43.29 61.08 25.41
CA LYS A 32 -44.39 60.10 25.45
C LYS A 32 -44.16 58.99 24.43
N VAL A 33 -43.39 57.94 24.76
CA VAL A 33 -43.55 56.51 24.39
C VAL A 33 -42.46 55.74 25.17
N THR A 34 -42.52 55.76 26.50
CA THR A 34 -41.40 55.26 27.33
C THR A 34 -41.47 53.75 27.58
N LEU A 35 -42.63 53.10 27.40
CA LEU A 35 -42.81 51.69 27.76
C LEU A 35 -42.71 50.72 26.57
N GLN A 36 -43.18 51.14 25.38
CA GLN A 36 -43.34 50.26 24.22
C GLN A 36 -42.05 50.08 23.40
N ILE A 37 -41.16 51.08 23.40
CA ILE A 37 -39.83 51.02 22.77
C ILE A 37 -38.86 50.26 23.67
N MET A 38 -38.94 50.42 25.00
CA MET A 38 -38.15 49.62 25.94
C MET A 38 -38.50 48.13 25.87
N SER A 39 -39.79 47.76 25.81
CA SER A 39 -40.18 46.35 25.77
C SER A 39 -39.79 45.62 24.48
N SER A 40 -39.63 46.34 23.36
CA SER A 40 -39.26 45.77 22.05
C SER A 40 -37.75 45.75 21.78
N THR A 41 -36.98 46.63 22.44
CA THR A 41 -35.51 46.70 22.27
C THR A 41 -34.73 45.91 23.32
N LEU A 42 -35.28 45.74 24.53
CA LEU A 42 -34.69 44.91 25.60
C LEU A 42 -34.38 43.46 25.15
N PRO A 43 -35.29 42.74 24.45
CA PRO A 43 -35.00 41.39 23.96
C PRO A 43 -33.87 41.36 22.93
N ALA A 44 -33.79 42.36 22.04
CA ALA A 44 -32.75 42.44 21.03
C ALA A 44 -31.37 42.77 21.61
N ILE A 45 -31.32 43.65 22.62
CA ILE A 45 -30.08 43.97 23.36
C ILE A 45 -29.67 42.78 24.23
N ALA A 46 -30.60 42.07 24.86
CA ALA A 46 -30.33 40.84 25.59
C ALA A 46 -29.79 39.74 24.66
N LEU A 47 -30.39 39.55 23.48
CA LEU A 47 -29.89 38.61 22.46
C LEU A 47 -28.49 38.97 21.94
N LEU A 48 -28.19 40.27 21.76
CA LEU A 48 -26.85 40.72 21.39
C LEU A 48 -25.85 40.55 22.53
N ALA A 49 -26.24 40.87 23.77
CA ALA A 49 -25.41 40.67 24.95
C ALA A 49 -25.13 39.19 25.20
N ASP A 50 -26.13 38.32 25.07
CA ASP A 50 -26.00 36.88 25.17
C ASP A 50 -25.18 36.31 24.01
N GLY A 51 -25.36 36.81 22.79
CA GLY A 51 -24.54 36.43 21.63
C GLY A 51 -23.08 36.84 21.78
N VAL A 52 -22.80 38.03 22.29
CA VAL A 52 -21.44 38.52 22.56
C VAL A 52 -20.83 37.78 23.75
N ASN A 53 -21.59 37.55 24.82
CA ASN A 53 -21.16 36.75 25.97
C ASN A 53 -20.88 35.30 25.58
N TYR A 54 -21.70 34.70 24.71
CA TYR A 54 -21.47 33.38 24.14
C TYR A 54 -20.19 33.36 23.31
N LEU A 55 -19.96 34.34 22.43
CA LEU A 55 -18.74 34.43 21.63
C LEU A 55 -17.45 34.63 22.46
N ILE A 56 -17.56 35.30 23.62
CA ILE A 56 -16.45 35.51 24.57
C ILE A 56 -16.24 34.29 25.49
N SER A 57 -17.32 33.58 25.84
CA SER A 57 -17.30 32.43 26.75
C SER A 57 -17.20 31.06 26.06
N ALA A 58 -17.32 31.01 24.74
CA ALA A 58 -17.25 29.78 23.99
C ALA A 58 -15.82 29.25 23.81
N ALA A 59 -15.68 27.94 23.87
CA ALA A 59 -14.48 27.20 23.59
C ALA A 59 -14.21 27.12 22.08
N ALA A 60 -12.94 27.18 21.72
CA ALA A 60 -12.44 27.02 20.36
C ALA A 60 -11.68 25.70 20.29
N LEU A 61 -12.29 24.72 19.64
CA LEU A 61 -11.69 23.42 19.37
C LEU A 61 -10.94 23.48 18.05
N GLU A 62 -9.72 22.97 18.05
CA GLU A 62 -8.89 22.87 16.86
C GLU A 62 -8.26 21.48 16.81
N LEU A 63 -8.02 20.98 15.60
CA LEU A 63 -7.17 19.81 15.40
C LEU A 63 -5.75 20.17 15.82
N GLU A 64 -5.15 19.40 16.73
CA GLU A 64 -3.78 19.65 17.17
C GLU A 64 -2.80 19.55 15.98
N ARG A 65 -1.66 20.23 16.06
CA ARG A 65 -0.58 20.02 15.08
C ARG A 65 -0.14 18.55 15.13
N ASP A 66 -0.14 17.88 13.97
CA ASP A 66 0.01 16.41 13.88
C ASP A 66 -1.08 15.64 14.65
N GLY A 67 -2.30 16.21 14.67
CA GLY A 67 -3.44 15.70 15.42
C GLY A 67 -4.02 14.41 14.84
N ILE A 68 -3.78 14.09 13.57
CA ILE A 68 -4.06 12.77 13.01
C ILE A 68 -2.92 11.84 13.40
N ASN A 69 -3.24 10.78 14.11
CA ASN A 69 -2.28 9.82 14.63
C ASN A 69 -2.80 8.40 14.43
N ILE A 70 -1.90 7.44 14.54
CA ILE A 70 -2.20 6.03 14.37
C ILE A 70 -1.52 5.21 15.47
N LYS A 71 -2.30 4.32 16.08
CA LYS A 71 -1.77 3.30 16.98
C LYS A 71 -1.76 1.96 16.25
N CYS A 72 -0.57 1.42 16.04
CA CYS A 72 -0.35 0.13 15.39
C CYS A 72 -0.06 -0.94 16.44
N GLN A 73 -0.35 -2.20 16.11
CA GLN A 73 -0.09 -3.33 17.01
C GLN A 73 1.36 -3.81 16.80
N ASN A 74 2.18 -3.85 17.86
CA ASN A 74 3.57 -4.37 17.80
C ASN A 74 4.44 -3.78 16.67
N ASP A 75 4.28 -2.47 16.41
CA ASP A 75 4.92 -1.72 15.31
C ASP A 75 4.58 -2.18 13.88
N ASP A 76 3.66 -3.14 13.71
CA ASP A 76 3.08 -3.49 12.42
C ASP A 76 1.77 -2.69 12.20
N CYS A 77 1.78 -1.83 11.18
CA CYS A 77 0.62 -1.03 10.81
C CYS A 77 -0.28 -1.73 9.77
N SER A 78 -0.10 -3.01 9.48
CA SER A 78 -1.08 -3.83 8.75
C SER A 78 -2.44 -3.85 9.47
N LYS A 79 -2.43 -3.64 10.79
CA LYS A 79 -3.60 -3.38 11.62
C LYS A 79 -3.35 -2.15 12.48
N GLY A 80 -4.31 -1.24 12.53
CA GLY A 80 -4.15 -0.02 13.30
C GLY A 80 -5.44 0.70 13.64
N ARG A 81 -5.29 1.72 14.49
CA ARG A 81 -6.35 2.59 14.99
C ARG A 81 -6.07 4.02 14.55
N ILE A 82 -6.93 4.59 13.72
CA ILE A 82 -6.83 5.99 13.29
C ILE A 82 -7.48 6.87 14.35
N ILE A 83 -6.72 7.82 14.85
CA ILE A 83 -7.08 8.66 15.99
C ILE A 83 -6.89 10.11 15.59
N ILE A 84 -7.82 10.99 15.96
CA ILE A 84 -7.59 12.42 15.91
C ILE A 84 -7.39 12.98 17.33
N ARG A 85 -6.61 14.04 17.44
CA ARG A 85 -6.37 14.77 18.69
C ARG A 85 -6.93 16.17 18.57
N VAL A 86 -7.93 16.46 19.39
CA VAL A 86 -8.62 17.74 19.42
C VAL A 86 -8.15 18.53 20.63
N LYS A 87 -7.70 19.76 20.41
CA LYS A 87 -7.20 20.66 21.46
C LYS A 87 -8.18 21.81 21.66
N ASN A 88 -8.42 22.15 22.93
CA ASN A 88 -9.13 23.35 23.28
C ASN A 88 -8.13 24.51 23.44
N ASN A 89 -8.14 25.46 22.51
CA ASN A 89 -7.25 26.63 22.52
C ASN A 89 -7.87 27.86 23.21
N SER A 90 -9.06 27.72 23.78
CA SER A 90 -9.73 28.81 24.51
C SER A 90 -9.36 28.85 25.99
N LYS A 91 -9.90 29.86 26.69
CA LYS A 91 -9.85 30.01 28.14
C LYS A 91 -10.97 29.27 28.87
N ASN A 92 -11.96 28.73 28.16
CA ASN A 92 -13.16 28.13 28.73
C ASN A 92 -13.17 26.61 28.51
N VAL A 93 -13.81 25.86 29.41
CA VAL A 93 -13.96 24.41 29.28
C VAL A 93 -15.00 24.12 28.19
N ALA A 94 -14.66 23.28 27.22
CA ALA A 94 -15.65 22.71 26.30
C ALA A 94 -16.32 21.53 27.03
N LYS A 95 -17.62 21.60 27.27
CA LYS A 95 -18.39 20.54 27.94
C LYS A 95 -19.19 19.74 26.92
N ASN A 96 -19.59 18.53 27.29
CA ASN A 96 -20.46 17.68 26.48
C ASN A 96 -19.96 17.51 25.04
N VAL A 97 -18.63 17.39 24.91
CA VAL A 97 -17.99 17.33 23.59
C VAL A 97 -18.19 15.94 23.01
N ASN A 98 -18.91 15.87 21.91
CA ASN A 98 -19.21 14.66 21.17
C ASN A 98 -18.69 14.79 19.73
N ALA A 99 -18.39 13.64 19.12
CA ALA A 99 -17.97 13.57 17.74
C ALA A 99 -18.94 12.71 16.95
N LEU A 100 -19.55 13.32 15.94
CA LEU A 100 -20.45 12.69 14.99
C LEU A 100 -19.68 12.39 13.71
N ILE A 101 -19.74 11.14 13.24
CA ILE A 101 -19.19 10.74 11.96
C ILE A 101 -20.33 10.49 10.97
N SER A 102 -20.10 10.91 9.74
CA SER A 102 -21.00 10.69 8.61
C SER A 102 -20.15 10.38 7.36
N THR A 103 -20.77 9.79 6.34
CA THR A 103 -20.10 9.53 5.06
C THR A 103 -20.78 10.32 3.93
N GLU A 104 -20.00 10.87 3.00
CA GLU A 104 -20.58 11.70 1.92
C GLU A 104 -21.49 10.91 0.95
N LYS A 105 -21.36 9.58 0.89
CA LYS A 105 -22.23 8.70 0.09
C LYS A 105 -23.38 8.07 0.88
N GLY A 106 -23.57 8.49 2.14
CA GLY A 106 -24.65 8.00 2.99
C GLY A 106 -24.64 6.50 3.21
N TYR A 107 -23.49 5.93 3.61
CA TYR A 107 -23.42 4.53 4.00
C TYR A 107 -24.31 4.32 5.24
N PRO A 108 -25.43 3.56 5.16
CA PRO A 108 -26.47 3.59 6.19
C PRO A 108 -25.98 3.17 7.59
N GLY A 109 -24.93 2.36 7.65
CA GLY A 109 -24.33 1.95 8.93
C GLY A 109 -23.39 2.98 9.58
N ILE A 110 -23.17 4.14 8.96
CA ILE A 110 -22.22 5.17 9.44
C ILE A 110 -22.86 6.57 9.52
N GLU A 111 -24.12 6.75 9.11
CA GLU A 111 -24.76 8.05 9.23
C GLU A 111 -25.04 8.40 10.71
N ASP A 112 -24.61 9.60 11.11
CA ASP A 112 -24.77 10.17 12.46
C ASP A 112 -24.25 9.28 13.60
N GLU A 113 -23.16 8.55 13.34
CA GLU A 113 -22.55 7.69 14.36
C GLU A 113 -21.74 8.47 15.39
N LEU A 114 -21.89 8.11 16.67
CA LEU A 114 -21.08 8.66 17.75
C LEU A 114 -19.78 7.88 17.93
N LEU A 115 -18.65 8.57 17.83
CA LEU A 115 -17.31 7.98 17.96
C LEU A 115 -16.84 7.80 19.40
N LEU A 116 -15.86 6.89 19.59
CA LEU A 116 -15.26 6.58 20.89
C LEU A 116 -14.12 7.54 21.25
N TRP A 117 -14.19 8.15 22.43
CA TRP A 117 -13.04 8.82 23.05
C TRP A 117 -12.02 7.79 23.56
N LEU A 118 -10.73 8.07 23.37
CA LEU A 118 -9.67 7.32 24.03
C LEU A 118 -9.46 7.91 25.44
N PRO A 119 -9.79 7.17 26.52
CA PRO A 119 -9.55 7.65 27.86
C PRO A 119 -8.06 7.93 28.07
N SER A 120 -7.74 9.03 28.77
CA SER A 120 -6.36 9.32 29.17
C SER A 120 -5.94 8.56 30.44
N SER A 121 -6.91 8.07 31.21
CA SER A 121 -6.76 7.24 32.40
C SER A 121 -7.94 6.27 32.49
N GLU A 122 -7.75 5.08 33.07
CA GLU A 122 -8.78 4.01 33.17
C GLU A 122 -10.10 4.44 33.86
N SER A 123 -10.13 5.59 34.53
CA SER A 123 -11.31 6.14 35.22
C SER A 123 -12.31 6.89 34.33
N GLU A 124 -11.97 7.22 33.08
CA GLU A 124 -12.89 7.89 32.16
C GLU A 124 -13.64 6.85 31.33
N ARG A 125 -14.77 6.36 31.85
CA ARG A 125 -15.66 5.48 31.07
C ARG A 125 -16.14 6.21 29.80
N PRO A 126 -16.28 5.50 28.66
CA PRO A 126 -16.74 6.08 27.40
C PRO A 126 -18.17 6.65 27.47
N ASP A 127 -18.92 6.34 28.53
CA ASP A 127 -20.31 6.78 28.71
C ASP A 127 -20.42 8.22 29.23
N THR A 128 -19.38 8.77 29.86
CA THR A 128 -19.40 10.10 30.47
C THR A 128 -19.23 11.18 29.41
N GLU A 129 -20.12 12.18 29.39
CA GLU A 129 -19.95 13.41 28.60
C GLU A 129 -18.57 14.02 28.88
N VAL A 130 -17.74 14.14 27.83
CA VAL A 130 -16.32 14.48 28.00
C VAL A 130 -16.15 15.98 27.97
N SER A 131 -15.42 16.51 28.96
CA SER A 131 -14.98 17.90 28.97
C SER A 131 -13.52 18.04 28.54
N ILE A 132 -13.24 19.06 27.73
CA ILE A 132 -11.88 19.43 27.30
C ILE A 132 -11.49 20.73 27.99
N LYS A 133 -10.58 20.64 28.96
CA LYS A 133 -10.07 21.79 29.71
C LYS A 133 -9.29 22.75 28.78
N PRO A 134 -9.25 24.06 29.12
CA PRO A 134 -8.40 25.04 28.43
C PRO A 134 -6.97 24.55 28.24
N LYS A 135 -6.42 24.72 27.03
CA LYS A 135 -5.06 24.30 26.63
C LYS A 135 -4.79 22.79 26.67
N HIS A 136 -5.79 21.95 26.96
CA HIS A 136 -5.66 20.50 26.97
C HIS A 136 -6.17 19.88 25.67
N SER A 137 -5.69 18.66 25.39
CA SER A 137 -6.04 17.87 24.22
C SER A 137 -6.71 16.55 24.60
N ARG A 138 -7.68 16.10 23.81
CA ARG A 138 -8.28 14.77 23.92
C ARG A 138 -8.08 13.96 22.64
N LYS A 139 -8.03 12.65 22.76
CA LYS A 139 -7.85 11.70 21.64
C LYS A 139 -9.19 11.04 21.32
N LEU A 140 -9.56 11.01 20.05
CA LEU A 140 -10.79 10.39 19.55
C LEU A 140 -10.43 9.29 18.55
N LEU A 141 -10.92 8.08 18.76
CA LEU A 141 -10.78 6.96 17.83
C LEU A 141 -11.80 7.11 16.70
N ILE A 142 -11.33 7.20 15.47
CA ILE A 142 -12.19 7.32 14.29
C ILE A 142 -12.63 5.93 13.81
N PHE A 143 -11.65 5.06 13.53
CA PHE A 143 -11.90 3.68 13.13
C PHE A 143 -10.67 2.82 13.38
N GLU A 144 -10.89 1.52 13.41
CA GLU A 144 -9.84 0.52 13.27
C GLU A 144 -9.78 0.06 11.82
N TYR A 145 -8.59 -0.34 11.36
CA TYR A 145 -8.43 -0.98 10.08
C TYR A 145 -7.53 -2.20 10.22
N GLU A 146 -7.76 -3.18 9.36
CA GLU A 146 -7.01 -4.43 9.34
C GLU A 146 -6.87 -4.89 7.89
N ARG A 147 -5.63 -5.19 7.48
CA ARG A 147 -5.36 -5.79 6.18
C ARG A 147 -5.98 -7.19 6.17
N ALA A 148 -6.83 -7.46 5.20
CA ALA A 148 -7.53 -8.73 5.10
C ALA A 148 -6.53 -9.85 4.78
N GLN A 149 -6.33 -10.79 5.71
CA GLN A 149 -5.41 -11.93 5.51
C GLN A 149 -6.01 -13.07 4.67
N ARG A 150 -7.34 -13.15 4.58
CA ARG A 150 -8.08 -14.24 3.91
C ARG A 150 -8.88 -13.79 2.68
N ALA A 151 -8.72 -12.54 2.26
CA ALA A 151 -9.38 -12.01 1.08
C ALA A 151 -8.39 -11.15 0.29
N PRO A 152 -8.48 -11.10 -1.04
CA PRO A 152 -7.32 -10.71 -1.84
C PRO A 152 -7.07 -9.21 -1.71
N GLY A 153 -5.89 -8.87 -1.18
CA GLY A 153 -5.25 -7.55 -1.23
C GLY A 153 -6.11 -6.34 -0.82
N GLY A 154 -6.75 -6.35 0.35
CA GLY A 154 -7.61 -5.24 0.79
C GLY A 154 -7.54 -4.90 2.28
N TYR A 155 -8.29 -3.87 2.69
CA TYR A 155 -8.46 -3.44 4.08
C TYR A 155 -9.93 -3.55 4.51
N VAL A 156 -10.14 -4.04 5.72
CA VAL A 156 -11.44 -3.93 6.41
C VAL A 156 -11.34 -2.77 7.39
N ILE A 157 -12.22 -1.78 7.22
CA ILE A 157 -12.37 -0.65 8.14
C ILE A 157 -13.53 -0.96 9.09
N LYS A 158 -13.29 -0.87 10.39
CA LYS A 158 -14.24 -1.12 11.47
C LYS A 158 -14.53 0.21 12.17
N VAL A 159 -15.74 0.71 12.00
CA VAL A 159 -16.20 1.90 12.72
C VAL A 159 -16.82 1.44 14.03
N LEU A 160 -16.28 1.94 15.13
CA LEU A 160 -16.76 1.63 16.48
C LEU A 160 -17.70 2.73 16.96
N SER A 161 -18.83 2.34 17.53
CA SER A 161 -19.79 3.25 18.15
C SER A 161 -19.65 3.28 19.67
N LYS A 162 -20.12 4.36 20.29
CA LYS A 162 -20.32 4.44 21.75
C LYS A 162 -21.14 3.25 22.25
N GLY A 163 -20.65 2.55 23.28
CA GLY A 163 -21.33 1.39 23.92
C GLY A 163 -21.04 0.01 23.33
N SER A 164 -20.27 -0.10 22.24
CA SER A 164 -19.95 -1.39 21.59
C SER A 164 -18.44 -1.66 21.60
N VAL A 165 -17.92 -2.18 22.72
CA VAL A 165 -16.47 -2.40 22.89
C VAL A 165 -15.95 -3.54 22.00
N ASP A 166 -16.81 -4.51 21.64
CA ASP A 166 -16.38 -5.75 20.94
C ASP A 166 -17.02 -5.99 19.56
N LYS A 167 -18.06 -5.23 19.18
CA LYS A 167 -18.74 -5.39 17.88
C LYS A 167 -18.75 -4.06 17.12
N PRO A 168 -18.11 -3.97 15.93
CA PRO A 168 -18.18 -2.75 15.14
C PRO A 168 -19.59 -2.56 14.59
N ARG A 169 -20.07 -1.32 14.61
CA ARG A 169 -21.40 -0.96 14.07
C ARG A 169 -21.41 -1.03 12.54
N ALA A 170 -20.30 -0.65 11.91
CA ALA A 170 -20.09 -0.81 10.48
C ALA A 170 -18.75 -1.47 10.17
N ARG A 171 -18.78 -2.30 9.12
CA ARG A 171 -17.59 -2.87 8.48
C ARG A 171 -17.60 -2.44 7.02
N LEU A 172 -16.67 -1.56 6.66
CA LEU A 172 -16.43 -1.19 5.28
C LEU A 172 -15.29 -2.00 4.72
N ARG A 173 -15.36 -2.30 3.43
CA ARG A 173 -14.32 -3.02 2.74
C ARG A 173 -13.71 -2.11 1.67
N LEU A 174 -12.39 -2.00 1.71
CA LEU A 174 -11.55 -1.52 0.64
C LEU A 174 -10.95 -2.77 0.02
N ASP A 175 -11.54 -3.27 -1.05
CA ASP A 175 -10.96 -4.41 -1.76
C ASP A 175 -10.77 -4.13 -3.24
N PHE A 176 -9.99 -5.02 -3.83
CA PHE A 176 -9.65 -5.02 -5.22
C PHE A 176 -10.86 -5.28 -6.14
N TYR A 177 -11.80 -6.13 -5.69
CA TYR A 177 -12.90 -6.66 -6.51
C TYR A 177 -14.06 -5.70 -6.68
N THR A 178 -14.41 -4.94 -5.64
CA THR A 178 -15.58 -4.05 -5.71
C THR A 178 -15.24 -2.75 -6.42
N ASN A 179 -14.06 -2.17 -6.18
CA ASN A 179 -13.49 -1.07 -6.96
C ASN A 179 -12.10 -0.63 -6.44
N PHE A 180 -11.09 -0.54 -7.31
CA PHE A 180 -9.82 0.16 -7.04
C PHE A 180 -9.98 1.62 -6.55
N TYR A 181 -11.14 2.23 -6.81
CA TYR A 181 -11.44 3.63 -6.48
C TYR A 181 -12.37 3.76 -5.28
N THR A 182 -12.55 2.69 -4.52
CA THR A 182 -13.31 2.78 -3.29
C THR A 182 -12.62 3.80 -2.38
N LYS A 183 -13.32 4.91 -2.22
CA LYS A 183 -12.89 6.05 -1.43
C LYS A 183 -14.00 6.33 -0.45
N TYR A 184 -13.68 6.17 0.82
CA TYR A 184 -14.58 6.53 1.90
C TYR A 184 -14.20 7.92 2.39
N VAL A 185 -15.16 8.84 2.34
CA VAL A 185 -15.01 10.18 2.90
C VAL A 185 -15.73 10.20 4.22
N PHE A 186 -14.96 10.22 5.31
CA PHE A 186 -15.48 10.35 6.65
C PHE A 186 -15.48 11.82 7.04
N ARG A 187 -16.66 12.37 7.30
CA ARG A 187 -16.82 13.71 7.85
C ARG A 187 -17.07 13.59 9.35
N ILE A 188 -16.14 14.13 10.14
CA ILE A 188 -16.15 14.09 11.59
C ILE A 188 -16.45 15.49 12.10
N LYS A 189 -17.63 15.68 12.68
CA LYS A 189 -18.05 16.92 13.34
C LYS A 189 -17.89 16.76 14.84
N VAL A 190 -17.00 17.53 15.44
CA VAL A 190 -16.80 17.58 16.89
C VAL A 190 -17.44 18.86 17.42
N ASP A 191 -18.45 18.69 18.28
CA ASP A 191 -19.23 19.78 18.86
C ASP A 191 -19.48 19.56 20.35
N GLY A 192 -19.91 20.59 21.07
CA GLY A 192 -20.23 20.49 22.49
C GLY A 192 -20.87 21.75 23.07
N GLU A 193 -21.29 21.69 24.32
CA GLU A 193 -21.83 22.84 25.03
C GLU A 193 -20.76 23.94 25.09
N ARG A 194 -21.15 25.15 24.66
CA ARG A 194 -20.28 26.33 24.57
C ARG A 194 -19.11 26.13 23.60
N VAL A 195 -19.20 25.28 22.59
CA VAL A 195 -18.22 25.28 21.47
C VAL A 195 -18.66 26.31 20.44
N ARG A 196 -17.79 27.28 20.12
CA ARG A 196 -18.14 28.44 19.26
C ARG A 196 -18.53 28.01 17.85
N SER A 197 -17.86 27.00 17.33
CA SER A 197 -18.10 26.43 16.00
C SER A 197 -17.65 24.97 16.03
N PRO A 198 -18.47 24.03 15.53
CA PRO A 198 -18.07 22.64 15.43
C PRO A 198 -16.78 22.50 14.62
N LEU A 199 -15.87 21.68 15.11
CA LEU A 199 -14.68 21.29 14.35
C LEU A 199 -15.11 20.26 13.30
N ASP A 200 -14.98 20.60 12.02
CA ASP A 200 -15.37 19.75 10.90
C ASP A 200 -14.11 19.24 10.19
N ILE A 201 -13.87 17.93 10.26
CA ILE A 201 -12.70 17.26 9.69
C ILE A 201 -13.17 16.27 8.64
N LYS A 202 -12.57 16.32 7.45
CA LYS A 202 -12.76 15.30 6.42
C LYS A 202 -11.53 14.40 6.33
N LEU A 203 -11.76 13.09 6.37
CA LEU A 203 -10.75 12.08 6.08
C LEU A 203 -11.14 11.31 4.82
N TYR A 204 -10.22 11.30 3.86
CA TYR A 204 -10.33 10.64 2.58
C TYR A 204 -9.55 9.34 2.63
N ILE A 205 -10.23 8.22 2.85
CA ILE A 205 -9.61 6.91 3.06
C ILE A 205 -9.66 6.10 1.77
N THR A 206 -8.47 5.72 1.29
CA THR A 206 -8.25 4.83 0.15
C THR A 206 -7.23 3.76 0.54
N MET A 207 -7.22 2.64 -0.19
CA MET A 207 -6.24 1.57 0.00
C MET A 207 -4.80 2.10 -0.06
N ASN A 208 -4.49 2.87 -1.11
CA ASN A 208 -3.17 3.47 -1.34
C ASN A 208 -2.67 4.36 -0.19
N LYS A 209 -3.55 5.08 0.51
CA LYS A 209 -3.12 5.86 1.68
C LYS A 209 -2.83 4.98 2.90
N LEU A 210 -3.62 3.92 3.12
CA LEU A 210 -3.35 2.96 4.19
C LEU A 210 -2.08 2.13 3.91
N ASP A 211 -1.82 1.79 2.65
CA ASP A 211 -0.57 1.16 2.23
C ASP A 211 0.62 2.11 2.46
N ALA A 212 0.53 3.39 2.08
CA ALA A 212 1.60 4.36 2.35
C ALA A 212 1.92 4.49 3.85
N ILE A 213 0.90 4.48 4.72
CA ILE A 213 1.07 4.48 6.18
C ILE A 213 1.77 3.19 6.64
N THR A 214 1.37 2.04 6.11
CA THR A 214 1.95 0.74 6.44
C THR A 214 3.42 0.65 5.99
N SER A 215 3.69 1.08 4.75
CA SER A 215 5.02 1.11 4.13
C SER A 215 5.95 2.06 4.87
N SER A 216 5.51 3.28 5.18
CA SER A 216 6.34 4.22 5.93
C SER A 216 6.74 3.66 7.30
N LYS A 217 5.81 3.12 8.09
CA LYS A 217 6.17 2.53 9.39
C LYS A 217 7.14 1.37 9.25
N THR A 218 6.91 0.48 8.28
CA THR A 218 7.78 -0.68 8.02
C THR A 218 9.19 -0.26 7.61
N MET A 219 9.28 0.69 6.66
CA MET A 219 10.53 1.22 6.14
C MET A 219 11.38 1.87 7.24
N PHE A 220 10.75 2.55 8.19
CA PHE A 220 11.42 3.22 9.31
C PHE A 220 11.59 2.38 10.58
N LYS A 221 11.08 1.14 10.64
CA LYS A 221 11.15 0.29 11.85
C LYS A 221 12.58 0.09 12.38
N LYS A 222 13.57 -0.08 11.49
CA LYS A 222 14.99 -0.22 11.87
C LYS A 222 15.74 1.11 12.01
N ALA A 223 15.25 2.19 11.38
CA ALA A 223 15.84 3.51 11.49
C ALA A 223 15.78 4.08 12.92
N TYR A 224 14.81 3.63 13.74
CA TYR A 224 14.71 3.97 15.16
C TYR A 224 15.82 3.35 16.03
N ILE A 225 16.59 2.39 15.52
CA ILE A 225 17.69 1.73 16.26
C ILE A 225 19.02 2.49 16.06
N ASN A 226 19.15 3.29 14.98
CA ASN A 226 20.36 4.08 14.67
C ASN A 226 20.10 5.57 14.95
N GLU A 227 20.80 6.14 15.94
CA GLU A 227 20.47 7.42 16.60
C GLU A 227 20.37 8.68 15.70
N ASN A 228 20.83 8.63 14.43
CA ASN A 228 20.85 9.77 13.50
C ASN A 228 19.64 9.88 12.54
N VAL A 229 18.78 8.85 12.44
CA VAL A 229 17.63 8.79 11.50
C VAL A 229 16.21 9.04 12.11
N PRO A 230 15.95 9.03 13.45
CA PRO A 230 14.59 9.09 14.00
C PRO A 230 13.78 10.34 13.62
N ASN A 231 14.44 11.50 13.44
CA ASN A 231 13.77 12.76 13.13
C ASN A 231 13.23 12.81 11.69
N VAL A 232 13.92 12.16 10.74
CA VAL A 232 13.46 12.07 9.34
C VAL A 232 12.27 11.13 9.25
N ALA A 233 12.38 9.93 9.86
CA ALA A 233 11.32 8.94 9.91
C ALA A 233 9.99 9.52 10.44
N ARG A 234 10.06 10.22 11.59
CA ARG A 234 8.87 10.85 12.18
C ARG A 234 8.27 11.94 11.28
N LYS A 235 9.09 12.76 10.63
CA LYS A 235 8.62 13.81 9.71
C LYS A 235 7.93 13.20 8.49
N VAL A 236 8.54 12.19 7.86
CA VAL A 236 7.96 11.48 6.71
C VAL A 236 6.63 10.84 7.10
N PHE A 237 6.60 10.12 8.22
CA PHE A 237 5.38 9.49 8.72
C PHE A 237 4.25 10.49 8.98
N ASN A 238 4.55 11.64 9.59
CA ASN A 238 3.56 12.68 9.81
C ASN A 238 3.04 13.28 8.50
N ILE A 239 3.88 13.43 7.48
CA ILE A 239 3.45 13.89 6.14
C ILE A 239 2.51 12.86 5.51
N VAL A 240 2.86 11.58 5.57
CA VAL A 240 2.03 10.48 5.05
C VAL A 240 0.68 10.41 5.75
N LEU A 241 0.63 10.61 7.07
CA LEU A 241 -0.65 10.67 7.81
C LEU A 241 -1.53 11.86 7.40
N ARG A 242 -0.93 13.00 7.06
CA ARG A 242 -1.66 14.18 6.60
C ARG A 242 -2.32 13.97 5.24
N GLU A 243 -1.83 13.03 4.43
CA GLU A 243 -2.51 12.65 3.18
C GLU A 243 -3.94 12.18 3.43
N LEU A 244 -4.28 11.64 4.60
CA LEU A 244 -5.66 11.28 4.94
C LEU A 244 -6.60 12.51 4.90
N GLY A 245 -6.12 13.71 5.19
CA GLY A 245 -6.89 14.95 5.08
C GLY A 245 -6.91 15.60 3.69
N ASN A 246 -6.08 15.10 2.76
CA ASN A 246 -5.93 15.68 1.44
C ASN A 246 -6.80 14.94 0.41
N ASP A 247 -7.78 15.63 -0.17
CA ASP A 247 -8.51 15.11 -1.33
C ASP A 247 -7.57 15.10 -2.54
N ARG A 248 -7.43 13.96 -3.22
CA ARG A 248 -6.54 13.78 -4.39
C ARG A 248 -5.07 14.10 -4.09
N GLY A 249 -4.61 13.71 -2.90
CA GLY A 249 -3.20 13.76 -2.52
C GLY A 249 -2.29 12.93 -3.44
N ILE A 250 -0.98 12.95 -3.16
CA ILE A 250 0.06 12.32 -3.99
C ILE A 250 -0.20 10.82 -4.14
N ALA A 251 -0.57 10.13 -3.05
CA ALA A 251 -0.89 8.70 -3.09
C ALA A 251 -2.09 8.38 -4.01
N GLU A 252 -3.15 9.20 -4.01
CA GLU A 252 -4.31 9.01 -4.88
C GLU A 252 -3.98 9.31 -6.36
N ARG A 253 -3.15 10.34 -6.61
CA ARG A 253 -2.72 10.70 -7.96
C ARG A 253 -1.78 9.66 -8.55
N ALA A 254 -0.86 9.10 -7.77
CA ALA A 254 0.00 7.98 -8.19
C ALA A 254 -0.85 6.76 -8.57
N ALA A 255 -1.79 6.36 -7.71
CA ALA A 255 -2.74 5.29 -7.99
C ALA A 255 -3.56 5.53 -9.27
N THR A 256 -3.98 6.78 -9.49
CA THR A 256 -4.70 7.17 -10.71
C THR A 256 -3.84 6.99 -11.97
N LEU A 257 -2.54 7.28 -11.90
CA LEU A 257 -1.62 7.05 -13.03
C LEU A 257 -1.42 5.57 -13.31
N ARG A 258 -1.17 4.75 -12.28
CA ARG A 258 -1.03 3.28 -12.41
C ARG A 258 -2.27 2.67 -13.05
N ARG A 259 -3.46 3.07 -12.60
CA ARG A 259 -4.72 2.69 -13.25
C ARG A 259 -4.71 3.05 -14.73
N ARG A 260 -4.39 4.30 -15.07
CA ARG A 260 -4.42 4.75 -16.47
C ARG A 260 -3.51 3.89 -17.33
N ILE A 261 -2.35 3.48 -16.81
CA ILE A 261 -1.45 2.54 -17.47
C ILE A 261 -2.11 1.16 -17.62
N LEU A 262 -2.68 0.60 -16.55
CA LEU A 262 -3.34 -0.71 -16.54
C LEU A 262 -4.50 -0.82 -17.55
N ILE A 263 -5.35 0.20 -17.65
CA ILE A 263 -6.50 0.22 -18.58
C ILE A 263 -6.15 0.76 -19.96
N SER A 264 -4.90 1.23 -20.16
CA SER A 264 -4.49 1.83 -21.41
C SER A 264 -4.45 0.77 -22.52
N LYS A 265 -5.22 1.01 -23.58
CA LYS A 265 -5.11 0.27 -24.84
C LYS A 265 -3.89 0.69 -25.67
N SER A 266 -2.99 1.52 -25.13
CA SER A 266 -1.76 1.89 -25.84
C SER A 266 -1.00 0.64 -26.25
N SER A 267 -0.78 0.49 -27.56
CA SER A 267 -0.03 -0.61 -28.16
C SER A 267 1.44 -0.27 -28.39
N ASN A 268 1.91 0.91 -27.94
CA ASN A 268 3.30 1.34 -28.08
C ASN A 268 3.84 2.08 -26.86
N ILE A 269 5.17 2.12 -26.76
CA ILE A 269 5.93 2.77 -25.68
C ILE A 269 5.64 4.27 -25.60
N LYS A 270 5.42 4.95 -26.73
CA LYS A 270 5.12 6.39 -26.76
C LYS A 270 3.83 6.73 -26.01
N GLY A 271 2.78 5.93 -26.18
CA GLY A 271 1.53 6.13 -25.45
C GLY A 271 1.66 5.78 -23.95
N TYR A 272 2.48 4.79 -23.60
CA TYR A 272 2.85 4.54 -22.20
C TYR A 272 3.56 5.76 -21.58
N LEU A 273 4.61 6.27 -22.23
CA LEU A 273 5.40 7.41 -21.75
C LEU A 273 4.54 8.66 -21.54
N ARG A 274 3.54 8.88 -22.39
CA ARG A 274 2.59 10.00 -22.24
C ARG A 274 1.82 9.95 -20.91
N ILE A 275 1.46 8.75 -20.45
CA ILE A 275 0.79 8.56 -19.15
C ILE A 275 1.82 8.58 -18.02
N ALA A 276 2.92 7.86 -18.18
CA ALA A 276 3.96 7.68 -17.17
C ALA A 276 4.72 8.98 -16.84
N ASN A 277 4.76 9.97 -17.74
CA ASN A 277 5.23 11.34 -17.46
C ASN A 277 4.49 12.00 -16.26
N GLY A 278 3.30 11.51 -15.90
CA GLY A 278 2.64 11.92 -14.66
C GLY A 278 3.49 11.65 -13.41
N PHE A 279 4.33 10.60 -13.40
CA PHE A 279 5.23 10.31 -12.27
C PHE A 279 6.38 11.31 -12.16
N GLU A 280 6.89 11.81 -13.29
CA GLU A 280 7.85 12.93 -13.29
C GLU A 280 7.23 14.17 -12.64
N THR A 281 5.98 14.49 -12.99
CA THR A 281 5.25 15.61 -12.39
C THR A 281 5.10 15.45 -10.87
N LEU A 282 4.72 14.25 -10.40
CA LEU A 282 4.59 13.95 -8.97
C LEU A 282 5.94 13.99 -8.24
N TYR A 283 7.00 13.48 -8.86
CA TYR A 283 8.35 13.50 -8.28
C TYR A 283 8.86 14.94 -8.13
N ASN A 284 8.68 15.78 -9.15
CA ASN A 284 9.06 17.18 -9.10
C ASN A 284 8.25 17.96 -8.06
N GLU A 285 6.96 17.66 -7.91
CA GLU A 285 6.12 18.23 -6.86
C GLU A 285 6.63 17.86 -5.46
N LEU A 286 7.00 16.60 -5.24
CA LEU A 286 7.64 16.15 -4.00
C LEU A 286 8.93 16.92 -3.72
N MET A 287 9.82 17.02 -4.71
CA MET A 287 11.11 17.71 -4.60
C MET A 287 10.92 19.19 -4.22
N ASN A 288 9.98 19.87 -4.87
CA ASN A 288 9.69 21.28 -4.64
C ASN A 288 9.09 21.52 -3.25
N GLN A 289 8.16 20.67 -2.80
CA GLN A 289 7.46 20.87 -1.53
C GLN A 289 8.28 20.41 -0.32
N PHE A 290 9.03 19.32 -0.45
CA PHE A 290 9.61 18.61 0.71
C PHE A 290 11.14 18.51 0.70
N ARG A 291 11.82 18.95 -0.36
CA ARG A 291 13.28 18.98 -0.50
C ARG A 291 13.92 17.64 -0.11
N LEU A 292 14.71 17.59 0.96
CA LEU A 292 15.41 16.38 1.42
C LEU A 292 14.46 15.23 1.83
N LEU A 293 13.21 15.52 2.19
CA LEU A 293 12.22 14.49 2.53
C LEU A 293 11.54 13.90 1.30
N ALA A 294 11.65 14.54 0.15
CA ALA A 294 10.99 14.14 -1.10
C ALA A 294 11.41 12.74 -1.55
N GLU A 295 12.69 12.40 -1.40
CA GLU A 295 13.22 11.09 -1.78
C GLU A 295 12.57 9.98 -0.95
N TYR A 296 12.47 10.16 0.37
CA TYR A 296 11.80 9.22 1.27
C TYR A 296 10.30 9.09 0.96
N LEU A 297 9.63 10.23 0.71
CA LEU A 297 8.21 10.24 0.35
C LEU A 297 7.97 9.58 -1.02
N GLY A 298 8.85 9.80 -1.98
CA GLY A 298 8.78 9.19 -3.30
C GLY A 298 8.91 7.67 -3.24
N LEU A 299 9.75 7.14 -2.33
CA LEU A 299 9.80 5.70 -2.07
C LEU A 299 8.50 5.19 -1.41
N VAL A 300 8.03 5.86 -0.35
CA VAL A 300 6.81 5.46 0.38
C VAL A 300 5.57 5.46 -0.51
N PHE A 301 5.44 6.44 -1.41
CA PHE A 301 4.32 6.52 -2.34
C PHE A 301 4.54 5.71 -3.62
N GLY A 302 5.72 5.11 -3.82
CA GLY A 302 6.10 4.35 -5.03
C GLY A 302 6.50 5.20 -6.25
N VAL A 303 6.29 6.52 -6.17
CA VAL A 303 6.54 7.48 -7.26
C VAL A 303 7.98 7.40 -7.78
N SER A 304 8.97 7.24 -6.89
CA SER A 304 10.39 7.17 -7.29
C SER A 304 10.68 5.96 -8.18
N TYR A 305 10.05 4.81 -7.89
CA TYR A 305 10.26 3.58 -8.64
C TYR A 305 9.67 3.69 -10.05
N GLU A 306 8.46 4.21 -10.15
CA GLU A 306 7.76 4.37 -11.43
C GLU A 306 8.38 5.47 -12.29
N TYR A 307 8.90 6.52 -11.64
CA TYR A 307 9.66 7.55 -12.31
C TYR A 307 10.97 6.99 -12.90
N ALA A 308 11.67 6.11 -12.17
CA ALA A 308 12.86 5.43 -12.70
C ALA A 308 12.54 4.58 -13.95
N VAL A 309 11.44 3.84 -13.94
CA VAL A 309 10.96 3.08 -15.10
C VAL A 309 10.65 3.99 -16.29
N TYR A 310 9.98 5.12 -16.04
CA TYR A 310 9.74 6.13 -17.07
C TYR A 310 11.03 6.69 -17.67
N LEU A 311 12.01 7.08 -16.84
CA LEU A 311 13.29 7.63 -17.30
C LEU A 311 14.07 6.62 -18.12
N ALA A 312 14.06 5.34 -17.74
CA ALA A 312 14.73 4.27 -18.47
C ALA A 312 14.13 4.09 -19.88
N LEU A 313 12.80 4.03 -19.99
CA LEU A 313 12.11 3.90 -21.28
C LEU A 313 12.24 5.17 -22.14
N ALA A 314 12.35 6.34 -21.50
CA ALA A 314 12.64 7.61 -22.17
C ALA A 314 14.14 7.77 -22.53
N LYS A 315 14.99 6.82 -22.17
CA LYS A 315 16.46 6.85 -22.36
C LYS A 315 17.12 8.10 -21.77
N ARG A 316 16.58 8.63 -20.66
CA ARG A 316 17.10 9.80 -19.93
C ARG A 316 18.12 9.38 -18.88
N TRP A 317 19.25 8.84 -19.35
CA TRP A 317 20.26 8.21 -18.50
C TRP A 317 20.91 9.14 -17.47
N ASP A 318 21.11 10.41 -17.84
CA ASP A 318 21.69 11.44 -16.97
C ASP A 318 20.83 11.75 -15.75
N GLU A 319 19.51 11.54 -15.86
CA GLU A 319 18.55 11.75 -14.78
C GLU A 319 18.25 10.45 -14.03
N LEU A 320 18.24 9.32 -14.74
CA LEU A 320 18.04 8.00 -14.14
C LEU A 320 19.20 7.66 -13.18
N THR A 321 20.43 7.96 -13.57
CA THR A 321 21.64 7.69 -12.80
C THR A 321 21.59 8.26 -11.37
N PRO A 322 21.40 9.57 -11.16
CA PRO A 322 21.34 10.14 -9.82
C PRO A 322 20.11 9.65 -9.04
N LEU A 323 18.98 9.43 -9.71
CA LEU A 323 17.77 8.90 -9.06
C LEU A 323 18.02 7.50 -8.47
N ILE A 324 18.59 6.59 -9.27
CA ILE A 324 18.93 5.23 -8.82
C ILE A 324 19.91 5.27 -7.63
N LYS A 325 20.96 6.09 -7.74
CA LYS A 325 21.95 6.24 -6.65
C LYS A 325 21.29 6.73 -5.37
N SER A 326 20.37 7.69 -5.49
CA SER A 326 19.58 8.20 -4.35
C SER A 326 18.69 7.10 -3.76
N ILE A 327 17.88 6.41 -4.58
CA ILE A 327 17.02 5.29 -4.14
C ILE A 327 17.84 4.27 -3.36
N ARG A 328 18.98 3.80 -3.92
CA ARG A 328 19.85 2.82 -3.26
C ARG A 328 20.43 3.33 -1.95
N SER A 329 20.96 4.56 -1.94
CA SER A 329 21.52 5.16 -0.72
C SER A 329 20.48 5.27 0.39
N ARG A 330 19.26 5.70 0.04
CA ARG A 330 18.14 5.80 0.98
C ARG A 330 17.67 4.43 1.45
N LEU A 331 17.55 3.45 0.58
CA LEU A 331 17.19 2.09 0.97
C LEU A 331 18.26 1.41 1.83
N LEU A 332 19.54 1.71 1.63
CA LEU A 332 20.60 1.25 2.55
C LEU A 332 20.47 1.89 3.94
N SER A 333 19.99 3.14 4.00
CA SER A 333 19.71 3.83 5.27
C SER A 333 18.38 3.41 5.92
N LEU A 334 17.50 2.76 5.15
CA LEU A 334 16.19 2.27 5.57
C LEU A 334 16.22 0.74 5.64
N SER A 335 15.20 0.10 6.18
CA SER A 335 15.19 -1.37 6.19
C SER A 335 15.25 -1.90 4.73
N ARG A 336 16.21 -2.78 4.40
CA ARG A 336 16.43 -3.46 3.08
C ARG A 336 15.24 -4.28 2.53
N ASN A 337 14.03 -4.09 3.07
CA ASN A 337 12.90 -4.97 2.83
C ASN A 337 11.81 -4.22 2.06
N ASP A 338 12.09 -3.90 0.79
CA ASP A 338 11.12 -3.30 -0.12
C ASP A 338 10.99 -4.20 -1.36
N ASP A 339 9.87 -4.91 -1.45
CA ASP A 339 9.55 -5.81 -2.56
C ASP A 339 9.35 -5.03 -3.87
N VAL A 340 8.83 -3.80 -3.81
CA VAL A 340 8.67 -2.92 -4.97
C VAL A 340 10.02 -2.49 -5.52
N TYR A 341 11.00 -2.21 -4.65
CA TYR A 341 12.36 -1.94 -5.09
C TYR A 341 12.94 -3.11 -5.89
N ILE A 342 12.85 -4.34 -5.39
CA ILE A 342 13.37 -5.53 -6.09
C ILE A 342 12.66 -5.75 -7.42
N MET A 343 11.31 -5.63 -7.46
CA MET A 343 10.57 -5.70 -8.74
C MET A 343 11.07 -4.65 -9.73
N THR A 344 11.35 -3.43 -9.26
CA THR A 344 11.82 -2.32 -10.09
C THR A 344 13.24 -2.54 -10.60
N GLU A 345 14.15 -3.04 -9.75
CA GLU A 345 15.53 -3.38 -10.10
C GLU A 345 15.56 -4.46 -11.19
N LEU A 346 14.83 -5.57 -10.98
CA LEU A 346 14.78 -6.67 -11.94
C LEU A 346 14.12 -6.25 -13.27
N LEU A 347 13.03 -5.48 -13.20
CA LEU A 347 12.38 -4.94 -14.39
C LEU A 347 13.31 -4.01 -15.17
N LEU A 348 14.01 -3.11 -14.49
CA LEU A 348 14.96 -2.19 -15.13
C LEU A 348 16.11 -2.96 -15.79
N ASN A 349 16.59 -4.04 -15.17
CA ASN A 349 17.57 -4.93 -15.79
C ASN A 349 17.02 -5.55 -17.09
N LEU A 350 15.76 -5.99 -17.10
CA LEU A 350 15.12 -6.54 -18.29
C LEU A 350 14.90 -5.50 -19.40
N ILE A 351 14.42 -4.30 -19.11
CA ILE A 351 14.01 -3.35 -20.16
C ILE A 351 15.14 -2.43 -20.66
N ILE A 352 16.23 -2.28 -19.91
CA ILE A 352 17.40 -1.49 -20.36
C ILE A 352 18.25 -2.34 -21.30
N THR A 353 18.22 -2.00 -22.59
CA THR A 353 19.02 -2.68 -23.62
C THR A 353 20.40 -2.06 -23.83
N ASP A 354 20.62 -0.84 -23.34
CA ASP A 354 21.88 -0.11 -23.43
C ASP A 354 23.02 -0.84 -22.70
N GLU A 355 23.97 -1.40 -23.45
CA GLU A 355 25.08 -2.18 -22.89
C GLU A 355 26.04 -1.34 -22.05
N GLU A 356 26.29 -0.09 -22.42
CA GLU A 356 27.22 0.78 -21.68
C GLU A 356 26.64 1.13 -20.32
N PHE A 357 25.36 1.49 -20.28
CA PHE A 357 24.62 1.70 -19.05
C PHE A 357 24.60 0.42 -18.20
N ARG A 358 24.29 -0.74 -18.79
CA ARG A 358 24.28 -2.02 -18.06
C ARG A 358 25.65 -2.36 -17.47
N LYS A 359 26.74 -2.18 -18.22
CA LYS A 359 28.11 -2.41 -17.72
C LYS A 359 28.47 -1.46 -16.58
N LYS A 360 28.09 -0.18 -16.70
CA LYS A 360 28.36 0.85 -15.68
C LYS A 360 27.56 0.63 -14.39
N PHE A 361 26.40 0.01 -14.48
CA PHE A 361 25.48 -0.22 -13.36
C PHE A 361 25.23 -1.71 -13.11
N SER A 362 26.11 -2.60 -13.56
CA SER A 362 25.96 -4.06 -13.42
C SER A 362 25.80 -4.44 -11.96
N ASP A 363 26.59 -3.82 -11.08
CA ASP A 363 26.48 -3.99 -9.64
C ASP A 363 25.08 -3.62 -9.17
N TRP A 364 24.50 -2.51 -9.61
CA TRP A 364 23.15 -2.13 -9.19
C TRP A 364 22.06 -3.09 -9.72
N LEU A 365 22.24 -3.66 -10.91
CA LEU A 365 21.28 -4.56 -11.55
C LEU A 365 21.34 -6.01 -11.03
N THR A 366 22.36 -6.34 -10.23
CA THR A 366 22.64 -7.70 -9.72
C THR A 366 22.90 -7.75 -8.20
N SER A 367 23.08 -6.62 -7.51
CA SER A 367 23.50 -6.56 -6.09
C SER A 367 22.37 -6.48 -5.07
N GLY A 368 21.11 -6.46 -5.50
CA GLY A 368 19.99 -6.68 -4.59
C GLY A 368 20.16 -8.05 -3.92
N ASN A 369 20.27 -8.07 -2.60
CA ASN A 369 20.14 -9.31 -1.85
C ASN A 369 18.65 -9.72 -1.89
N ILE A 370 18.21 -10.23 -3.04
CA ILE A 370 16.83 -10.64 -3.32
C ILE A 370 16.34 -11.54 -2.19
N TYR A 371 17.20 -12.45 -1.72
CA TYR A 371 16.92 -13.30 -0.58
C TYR A 371 16.61 -12.51 0.71
N ASP A 372 17.43 -11.52 1.08
CA ASP A 372 17.20 -10.70 2.28
C ASP A 372 15.84 -10.00 2.27
N THR A 373 15.38 -9.55 1.11
CA THR A 373 14.07 -8.93 0.96
C THR A 373 12.96 -9.97 1.02
N LEU A 374 13.10 -11.06 0.24
CA LEU A 374 12.04 -12.07 0.07
C LEU A 374 11.84 -12.96 1.31
N LYS A 375 12.88 -13.23 2.11
CA LYS A 375 12.80 -14.11 3.29
C LYS A 375 11.75 -13.66 4.31
N TYR A 376 11.39 -12.38 4.32
CA TYR A 376 10.35 -11.84 5.22
C TYR A 376 8.93 -12.25 4.82
N TYR A 377 8.71 -12.51 3.53
CA TYR A 377 7.42 -12.93 2.99
C TYR A 377 7.28 -14.45 2.94
N VAL A 378 8.39 -15.16 3.11
CA VAL A 378 8.46 -16.62 3.00
C VAL A 378 8.52 -17.25 4.40
N PRO A 379 7.66 -18.25 4.69
CA PRO A 379 7.71 -19.02 5.93
C PRO A 379 9.09 -19.57 6.22
N ASN A 380 9.46 -19.61 7.50
CA ASN A 380 10.79 -20.04 7.97
C ASN A 380 11.26 -21.36 7.31
N HIS A 381 10.38 -22.35 7.17
CA HIS A 381 10.72 -23.65 6.60
C HIS A 381 11.02 -23.64 5.10
N LEU A 382 10.63 -22.60 4.36
CA LEU A 382 10.90 -22.46 2.92
C LEU A 382 12.14 -21.61 2.64
N ARG A 383 12.65 -20.87 3.63
CA ARG A 383 13.79 -19.94 3.46
C ARG A 383 15.07 -20.63 2.97
N PRO A 384 15.46 -21.83 3.46
CA PRO A 384 16.63 -22.53 2.93
C PRO A 384 16.56 -22.83 1.44
N ALA A 385 15.39 -23.27 0.96
CA ALA A 385 15.19 -23.54 -0.47
C ALA A 385 15.26 -22.26 -1.30
N LEU A 386 14.66 -21.17 -0.81
CA LEU A 386 14.77 -19.85 -1.44
C LEU A 386 16.23 -19.38 -1.53
N ALA A 387 17.03 -19.57 -0.47
CA ALA A 387 18.44 -19.17 -0.45
C ALA A 387 19.27 -19.94 -1.50
N LEU A 388 19.03 -21.25 -1.64
CA LEU A 388 19.68 -22.07 -2.65
C LEU A 388 19.26 -21.67 -4.06
N LEU A 389 17.96 -21.47 -4.29
CA LEU A 389 17.43 -21.07 -5.60
C LEU A 389 17.98 -19.72 -6.07
N LEU A 390 18.21 -18.79 -5.14
CA LEU A 390 18.76 -17.46 -5.41
C LEU A 390 20.30 -17.38 -5.31
N ASN A 391 21.00 -18.51 -5.18
CA ASN A 391 22.46 -18.56 -5.00
C ASN A 391 22.98 -17.67 -3.85
N TYR A 392 22.20 -17.50 -2.78
CA TYR A 392 22.54 -16.63 -1.66
C TYR A 392 23.54 -17.23 -0.68
N GLY A 393 23.53 -18.56 -0.56
CA GLY A 393 24.37 -19.32 0.37
C GLY A 393 23.60 -20.40 1.12
N GLN A 394 24.31 -21.22 1.88
CA GLN A 394 23.71 -22.34 2.63
C GLN A 394 23.09 -21.85 3.94
N ILE A 395 21.76 -21.97 4.03
CA ILE A 395 21.01 -21.74 5.27
C ILE A 395 20.47 -23.08 5.73
N THR A 396 20.76 -23.47 6.96
CA THR A 396 20.32 -24.76 7.49
C THR A 396 18.86 -24.71 7.94
N CYS A 397 18.16 -25.85 7.86
CA CYS A 397 16.80 -25.97 8.41
C CYS A 397 16.75 -25.68 9.91
N LYS A 398 17.82 -26.01 10.66
CA LYS A 398 17.89 -25.72 12.10
C LYS A 398 17.91 -24.21 12.34
N SER A 399 18.82 -23.49 11.68
CA SER A 399 18.94 -22.04 11.76
C SER A 399 17.64 -21.33 11.37
N ALA A 400 17.05 -21.70 10.23
CA ALA A 400 15.82 -21.08 9.75
C ALA A 400 14.62 -21.30 10.69
N CYS A 401 14.55 -22.46 11.33
CA CYS A 401 13.48 -22.82 12.27
C CYS A 401 13.78 -22.47 13.74
N GLY A 402 14.88 -21.76 14.03
CA GLY A 402 15.24 -21.33 15.38
C GLY A 402 15.60 -22.50 16.31
N ILE A 403 16.13 -23.59 15.78
CA ILE A 403 16.57 -24.77 16.54
C ILE A 403 18.08 -24.66 16.77
N ASN A 404 18.52 -24.95 18.00
CA ASN A 404 19.95 -25.01 18.33
C ASN A 404 20.67 -26.05 17.48
N GLU A 405 21.93 -25.78 17.11
CA GLU A 405 22.68 -26.69 16.22
C GLU A 405 22.90 -28.08 16.82
N GLU A 406 22.91 -28.19 18.15
CA GLU A 406 23.08 -29.45 18.89
C GLU A 406 21.75 -30.24 19.02
N GLU A 407 20.60 -29.60 18.82
CA GLU A 407 19.30 -30.24 18.98
C GLU A 407 18.87 -31.04 17.74
N LYS A 408 18.10 -32.11 17.97
CA LYS A 408 17.51 -32.89 16.87
C LYS A 408 16.37 -32.11 16.21
N CYS A 409 16.43 -32.05 14.88
CA CYS A 409 15.41 -31.46 14.00
C CYS A 409 14.11 -32.31 14.00
N SER A 410 13.26 -32.13 15.01
CA SER A 410 12.03 -32.92 15.22
C SER A 410 10.73 -32.13 15.04
N ASN A 411 10.77 -30.80 15.10
CA ASN A 411 9.58 -29.96 14.97
C ASN A 411 9.04 -29.90 13.52
N GLN A 412 7.78 -29.48 13.38
CA GLN A 412 7.11 -29.44 12.07
C GLN A 412 7.82 -28.52 11.07
N CYS A 413 8.32 -27.37 11.51
CA CYS A 413 9.07 -26.44 10.67
C CYS A 413 10.28 -27.13 10.02
N CYS A 414 11.07 -27.86 10.81
CA CYS A 414 12.31 -28.45 10.35
C CYS A 414 12.08 -29.71 9.51
N LYS A 415 11.02 -30.49 9.80
CA LYS A 415 10.55 -31.58 8.93
C LYS A 415 10.12 -31.06 7.55
N ASN A 416 9.27 -30.02 7.52
CA ASN A 416 8.83 -29.40 6.27
C ASN A 416 10.02 -28.82 5.49
N CYS A 417 10.97 -28.18 6.18
CA CYS A 417 12.17 -27.66 5.54
C CYS A 417 13.01 -28.75 4.88
N LYS A 418 13.29 -29.85 5.60
CA LYS A 418 14.03 -30.99 5.05
C LYS A 418 13.31 -31.61 3.87
N ARG A 419 11.98 -31.73 3.92
CA ARG A 419 11.16 -32.22 2.81
C ARG A 419 11.40 -31.40 1.53
N ILE A 420 11.32 -30.07 1.63
CA ILE A 420 11.55 -29.18 0.47
C ILE A 420 12.99 -29.24 -0.02
N LEU A 421 13.98 -29.24 0.88
CA LEU A 421 15.40 -29.34 0.49
C LEU A 421 15.72 -30.70 -0.16
N ASN A 422 15.15 -31.79 0.33
CA ASN A 422 15.32 -33.11 -0.26
C ASN A 422 14.73 -33.16 -1.68
N ALA A 423 13.56 -32.52 -1.91
CA ALA A 423 13.02 -32.38 -3.25
C ALA A 423 13.95 -31.57 -4.16
N LEU A 424 14.50 -30.45 -3.67
CA LEU A 424 15.44 -29.61 -4.41
C LEU A 424 16.74 -30.36 -4.76
N ASN A 425 17.15 -31.31 -3.92
CA ASN A 425 18.28 -32.22 -4.17
C ASN A 425 17.91 -33.46 -5.01
N GLY A 426 16.71 -33.48 -5.62
CA GLY A 426 16.28 -34.52 -6.55
C GLY A 426 15.71 -35.79 -5.92
N ASN A 427 15.28 -35.78 -4.65
CA ASN A 427 14.60 -36.93 -4.04
C ASN A 427 13.23 -37.19 -4.71
N GLU A 428 13.12 -38.28 -5.47
CA GLU A 428 11.95 -38.62 -6.29
C GLU A 428 10.63 -38.60 -5.51
N ASN A 429 10.58 -39.20 -4.31
CA ASN A 429 9.36 -39.23 -3.51
C ASN A 429 8.91 -37.82 -3.07
N MET A 430 9.85 -36.97 -2.66
CA MET A 430 9.52 -35.60 -2.24
C MET A 430 9.17 -34.71 -3.43
N VAL A 431 9.84 -34.88 -4.58
CA VAL A 431 9.50 -34.19 -5.83
C VAL A 431 8.09 -34.55 -6.27
N LYS A 432 7.73 -35.84 -6.27
CA LYS A 432 6.38 -36.31 -6.62
C LYS A 432 5.30 -35.75 -5.72
N GLU A 433 5.58 -35.64 -4.42
CA GLU A 433 4.64 -35.05 -3.46
C GLU A 433 4.38 -33.56 -3.77
N ILE A 434 5.43 -32.76 -4.02
CA ILE A 434 5.28 -31.34 -4.36
C ILE A 434 4.65 -31.16 -5.74
N ALA A 435 5.03 -31.97 -6.73
CA ALA A 435 4.43 -31.95 -8.06
C ALA A 435 2.92 -32.28 -7.99
N SER A 436 2.52 -33.20 -7.10
CA SER A 436 1.11 -33.51 -6.86
C SER A 436 0.36 -32.34 -6.23
N ASP A 437 0.98 -31.60 -5.30
CA ASP A 437 0.42 -30.36 -4.76
C ASP A 437 0.22 -29.31 -5.87
N LEU A 438 1.15 -29.23 -6.83
CA LEU A 438 1.03 -28.34 -8.00
C LEU A 438 -0.08 -28.80 -8.96
N ASP A 439 -0.19 -30.09 -9.29
CA ASP A 439 -1.29 -30.64 -10.10
C ASP A 439 -2.66 -30.29 -9.50
N SER A 440 -2.79 -30.43 -8.17
CA SER A 440 -4.01 -30.06 -7.44
C SER A 440 -4.38 -28.58 -7.59
N VAL A 441 -3.38 -27.69 -7.63
CA VAL A 441 -3.59 -26.27 -7.92
C VAL A 441 -3.99 -26.06 -9.38
N LEU A 442 -3.31 -26.73 -10.31
CA LEU A 442 -3.55 -26.61 -11.75
C LEU A 442 -4.97 -27.06 -12.14
N ARG A 443 -5.56 -28.03 -11.43
CA ARG A 443 -6.98 -28.44 -11.61
C ARG A 443 -7.99 -27.30 -11.45
N ARG A 444 -7.61 -26.20 -10.80
CA ARG A 444 -8.47 -25.01 -10.65
C ARG A 444 -8.37 -24.07 -11.86
N HIS A 445 -7.42 -24.31 -12.76
CA HIS A 445 -7.27 -23.55 -13.99
C HIS A 445 -8.37 -23.95 -14.97
N TRP A 446 -8.98 -22.97 -15.63
CA TRP A 446 -10.15 -23.19 -16.50
C TRP A 446 -9.84 -24.02 -17.75
N VAL A 447 -8.59 -24.00 -18.24
CA VAL A 447 -8.11 -24.79 -19.41
C VAL A 447 -7.61 -26.19 -19.01
N TYR A 448 -7.64 -26.54 -17.73
CA TYR A 448 -7.00 -27.76 -17.25
C TYR A 448 -7.61 -29.04 -17.86
N GLU A 449 -8.93 -29.09 -18.01
CA GLU A 449 -9.61 -30.23 -18.62
C GLU A 449 -9.22 -30.41 -20.10
N ASP A 450 -8.96 -29.32 -20.82
CA ASP A 450 -8.47 -29.36 -22.19
C ASP A 450 -7.04 -29.92 -22.27
N TRP A 451 -6.18 -29.57 -21.31
CA TRP A 451 -4.80 -30.05 -21.23
C TRP A 451 -4.70 -31.56 -21.02
N VAL A 452 -5.58 -32.12 -20.18
CA VAL A 452 -5.61 -33.55 -19.89
C VAL A 452 -6.41 -34.34 -20.93
N GLY A 453 -7.44 -33.74 -21.51
CA GLY A 453 -8.37 -34.40 -22.42
C GLY A 453 -7.87 -34.57 -23.86
N GLY A 454 -6.72 -34.01 -24.22
CA GLY A 454 -6.10 -34.17 -25.54
C GLY A 454 -6.82 -33.43 -26.67
N SER A 455 -7.49 -32.30 -26.37
CA SER A 455 -8.03 -31.44 -27.42
C SER A 455 -6.91 -30.78 -28.23
N SER A 456 -7.23 -30.33 -29.47
CA SER A 456 -6.32 -29.88 -30.54
C SER A 456 -5.03 -29.13 -30.13
N GLU A 457 -4.00 -29.10 -30.99
CA GLU A 457 -2.74 -28.35 -30.77
C GLU A 457 -2.89 -26.90 -30.25
N LYS A 458 -4.04 -26.25 -30.47
CA LYS A 458 -4.36 -24.91 -29.95
C LYS A 458 -4.61 -24.82 -28.44
N SER A 459 -4.71 -25.95 -27.74
CA SER A 459 -4.95 -26.03 -26.30
C SER A 459 -3.90 -26.88 -25.58
N ALA A 460 -2.69 -27.06 -26.14
CA ALA A 460 -1.64 -27.81 -25.46
C ALA A 460 -1.09 -27.03 -24.25
N PRO A 461 -0.85 -27.69 -23.09
CA PRO A 461 -0.19 -27.04 -21.96
C PRO A 461 1.25 -26.64 -22.32
N PRO A 462 1.79 -25.54 -21.75
CA PRO A 462 3.20 -25.22 -21.87
C PRO A 462 4.10 -26.34 -21.35
N ALA A 463 5.33 -26.42 -21.88
CA ALA A 463 6.21 -27.58 -21.73
C ALA A 463 6.40 -28.03 -20.28
N LEU A 464 6.74 -27.12 -19.37
CA LEU A 464 6.95 -27.46 -17.95
C LEU A 464 5.64 -27.85 -17.24
N ILE A 465 4.52 -27.22 -17.59
CA ILE A 465 3.20 -27.60 -17.03
C ILE A 465 2.81 -28.99 -17.50
N LYS A 466 3.05 -29.30 -18.78
CA LYS A 466 2.85 -30.62 -19.35
C LYS A 466 3.70 -31.66 -18.62
N GLU A 467 4.99 -31.40 -18.43
CA GLU A 467 5.91 -32.30 -17.75
C GLU A 467 5.49 -32.57 -16.29
N ILE A 468 4.96 -31.57 -15.58
CA ILE A 468 4.40 -31.76 -14.23
C ILE A 468 3.17 -32.69 -14.27
N ILE A 469 2.24 -32.46 -15.21
CA ILE A 469 1.03 -33.27 -15.36
C ILE A 469 1.39 -34.71 -15.72
N ASP A 470 2.27 -34.92 -16.71
CA ASP A 470 2.70 -36.23 -17.18
C ASP A 470 3.47 -36.99 -16.08
N TYR A 471 4.32 -36.30 -15.31
CA TYR A 471 5.02 -36.93 -14.18
C TYR A 471 4.07 -37.38 -13.07
N VAL A 472 3.05 -36.58 -12.73
CA VAL A 472 2.11 -36.89 -11.65
C VAL A 472 1.10 -37.95 -12.07
N ARG A 473 0.55 -37.85 -13.28
CA ARG A 473 -0.57 -38.68 -13.74
C ARG A 473 -0.14 -39.89 -14.54
N ASN A 474 0.84 -39.73 -15.42
CA ASN A 474 1.29 -40.77 -16.35
C ASN A 474 2.56 -41.47 -15.85
N ASN A 475 3.17 -41.00 -14.75
CA ASN A 475 4.46 -41.46 -14.22
C ASN A 475 5.60 -41.33 -15.24
N GLU A 476 5.49 -40.42 -16.20
CA GLU A 476 6.53 -40.17 -17.19
C GLU A 476 7.67 -39.39 -16.56
N LYS A 477 8.90 -39.88 -16.70
CA LYS A 477 10.06 -39.22 -16.08
C LYS A 477 10.43 -37.95 -16.87
N PRO A 478 10.66 -36.83 -16.18
CA PRO A 478 11.20 -35.60 -16.76
C PRO A 478 12.48 -35.85 -17.54
N GLN A 479 12.70 -35.08 -18.62
CA GLN A 479 13.92 -35.22 -19.41
C GLN A 479 15.15 -34.70 -18.66
N ASP A 480 14.99 -33.57 -17.97
CA ASP A 480 16.01 -32.98 -17.10
C ASP A 480 15.53 -33.01 -15.66
N TRP A 481 15.86 -34.08 -14.95
CA TRP A 481 15.50 -34.26 -13.55
C TRP A 481 16.04 -33.16 -12.63
N GLY A 482 17.24 -32.65 -12.93
CA GLY A 482 17.88 -31.58 -12.15
C GLY A 482 17.08 -30.29 -12.23
N PHE A 483 16.77 -29.86 -13.46
CA PHE A 483 15.95 -28.67 -13.67
C PHE A 483 14.51 -28.86 -13.18
N PHE A 484 13.89 -30.01 -13.44
CA PHE A 484 12.51 -30.29 -13.04
C PHE A 484 12.33 -30.25 -11.52
N SER A 485 13.22 -30.89 -10.77
CA SER A 485 13.17 -30.87 -9.29
C SER A 485 13.34 -29.46 -8.72
N ARG A 486 14.22 -28.65 -9.32
CA ARG A 486 14.38 -27.22 -9.03
C ARG A 486 13.09 -26.44 -9.31
N ALA A 487 12.53 -26.60 -10.50
CA ALA A 487 11.35 -25.91 -10.97
C ALA A 487 10.13 -26.18 -10.08
N VAL A 488 9.85 -27.44 -9.75
CA VAL A 488 8.72 -27.84 -8.88
C VAL A 488 8.83 -27.20 -7.49
N VAL A 489 10.04 -27.15 -6.92
CA VAL A 489 10.26 -26.48 -5.64
C VAL A 489 10.07 -24.97 -5.76
N GLU A 490 10.61 -24.34 -6.79
CA GLU A 490 10.49 -22.89 -7.00
C GLU A 490 9.03 -22.46 -7.21
N LEU A 491 8.25 -23.20 -8.01
CA LEU A 491 6.83 -22.96 -8.23
C LEU A 491 5.99 -23.06 -6.93
N ARG A 492 6.47 -23.85 -5.96
CA ARG A 492 5.89 -24.05 -4.63
C ARG A 492 6.22 -22.92 -3.64
N LEU A 493 7.30 -22.17 -3.86
CA LEU A 493 7.80 -21.17 -2.93
C LEU A 493 6.90 -19.94 -2.75
N PRO A 494 6.31 -19.36 -3.82
CA PRO A 494 5.53 -18.15 -3.66
C PRO A 494 4.42 -18.30 -2.62
N THR A 495 4.41 -17.35 -1.70
CA THR A 495 3.39 -17.14 -0.70
C THR A 495 2.61 -15.86 -0.96
N THR A 496 3.01 -15.09 -1.99
CA THR A 496 2.34 -13.87 -2.39
C THR A 496 2.45 -13.63 -3.89
N SER A 497 1.51 -12.86 -4.44
CA SER A 497 1.52 -12.49 -5.86
C SER A 497 2.75 -11.68 -6.28
N ARG A 498 3.26 -10.79 -5.41
CA ARG A 498 4.50 -10.05 -5.68
C ARG A 498 5.73 -10.93 -5.69
N LEU A 499 5.85 -11.85 -4.73
CA LEU A 499 6.95 -12.81 -4.69
C LEU A 499 6.98 -13.65 -5.97
N ARG A 500 5.81 -14.10 -6.44
CA ARG A 500 5.69 -14.83 -7.71
C ARG A 500 6.16 -13.97 -8.89
N PHE A 501 5.75 -12.71 -8.96
CA PHE A 501 6.20 -11.80 -10.01
C PHE A 501 7.70 -11.50 -9.95
N ILE A 502 8.28 -11.40 -8.75
CA ILE A 502 9.73 -11.26 -8.56
C ILE A 502 10.46 -12.48 -9.12
N LEU A 503 9.97 -13.71 -8.86
CA LEU A 503 10.55 -14.92 -9.43
C LEU A 503 10.42 -14.96 -10.96
N ILE A 504 9.27 -14.55 -11.52
CA ILE A 504 9.10 -14.38 -12.97
C ILE A 504 10.17 -13.46 -13.56
N LEU A 505 10.37 -12.27 -12.99
CA LEU A 505 11.38 -11.33 -13.49
C LEU A 505 12.81 -11.89 -13.35
N HIS A 506 13.09 -12.57 -12.25
CA HIS A 506 14.37 -13.21 -11.99
C HIS A 506 14.65 -14.36 -12.96
N ASP A 507 13.66 -15.20 -13.27
CA ASP A 507 13.79 -16.28 -14.24
C ASP A 507 14.00 -15.74 -15.66
N LEU A 508 13.31 -14.65 -16.04
CA LEU A 508 13.56 -13.99 -17.32
C LEU A 508 14.98 -13.41 -17.41
N LEU A 509 15.56 -12.95 -16.30
CA LEU A 509 16.95 -12.52 -16.26
C LEU A 509 17.91 -13.70 -16.38
N ARG A 510 17.64 -14.83 -15.73
CA ARG A 510 18.42 -16.06 -15.92
C ARG A 510 18.35 -16.56 -17.35
N ALA A 511 17.18 -16.49 -17.97
CA ALA A 511 17.02 -16.82 -19.38
C ALA A 511 17.92 -15.95 -20.27
N ARG A 512 18.02 -14.65 -19.97
CA ARG A 512 18.95 -13.76 -20.66
C ARG A 512 20.40 -14.16 -20.41
N GLU A 513 20.80 -14.38 -19.17
CA GLU A 513 22.18 -14.73 -18.81
C GLU A 513 22.63 -16.02 -19.51
N GLU A 514 21.77 -17.05 -19.54
CA GLU A 514 22.05 -18.31 -20.24
C GLU A 514 22.09 -18.12 -21.76
N PHE A 515 21.20 -17.29 -22.32
CA PHE A 515 21.26 -16.95 -23.74
C PHE A 515 22.55 -16.21 -24.10
N GLU A 516 22.98 -15.23 -23.30
CA GLU A 516 24.21 -14.46 -23.49
C GLU A 516 25.47 -15.36 -23.36
N LYS A 517 25.39 -16.48 -22.62
CA LYS A 517 26.42 -17.55 -22.58
C LYS A 517 26.38 -18.50 -23.79
N GLY A 518 25.34 -18.43 -24.63
CA GLY A 518 25.12 -19.33 -25.76
C GLY A 518 24.31 -20.59 -25.44
N ASN A 519 23.77 -20.72 -24.22
CA ASN A 519 22.98 -21.86 -23.76
C ASN A 519 21.49 -21.66 -24.09
N ILE A 520 21.11 -21.75 -25.37
CA ILE A 520 19.74 -21.46 -25.83
C ILE A 520 18.70 -22.37 -25.18
N ASP A 521 18.98 -23.67 -25.07
CA ASP A 521 18.03 -24.63 -24.47
C ASP A 521 17.81 -24.33 -22.98
N GLU A 522 18.87 -23.97 -22.25
CA GLU A 522 18.76 -23.58 -20.84
C GLU A 522 18.00 -22.26 -20.68
N ALA A 523 18.21 -21.29 -21.58
CA ALA A 523 17.45 -20.06 -21.60
C ALA A 523 15.94 -20.31 -21.77
N ILE A 524 15.56 -21.23 -22.67
CA ILE A 524 14.15 -21.61 -22.90
C ILE A 524 13.53 -22.22 -21.64
N LYS A 525 14.25 -23.08 -20.91
CA LYS A 525 13.74 -23.67 -19.65
C LYS A 525 13.36 -22.62 -18.62
N PHE A 526 14.16 -21.54 -18.48
CA PHE A 526 13.83 -20.44 -17.58
C PHE A 526 12.63 -19.61 -18.05
N VAL A 527 12.44 -19.44 -19.38
CA VAL A 527 11.22 -18.82 -19.91
C VAL A 527 9.99 -19.69 -19.62
N ASP A 528 10.10 -21.02 -19.77
CA ASP A 528 9.03 -21.96 -19.43
C ASP A 528 8.72 -21.95 -17.91
N LEU A 529 9.72 -21.76 -17.05
CA LEU A 529 9.51 -21.61 -15.61
C LEU A 529 8.77 -20.32 -15.26
N ALA A 530 9.14 -19.20 -15.90
CA ALA A 530 8.43 -17.93 -15.75
C ALA A 530 6.96 -18.04 -16.19
N GLU A 531 6.70 -18.75 -17.29
CA GLU A 531 5.36 -19.04 -17.80
C GLU A 531 4.55 -19.92 -16.83
N ALA A 532 5.17 -20.98 -16.28
CA ALA A 532 4.54 -21.83 -15.27
C ALA A 532 4.21 -21.05 -13.99
N HIS A 533 5.06 -20.10 -13.58
CA HIS A 533 4.75 -19.20 -12.49
C HIS A 533 3.48 -18.40 -12.77
N ALA A 534 3.34 -17.84 -13.98
CA ALA A 534 2.16 -17.06 -14.38
C ALA A 534 0.88 -17.91 -14.37
N ILE A 535 0.94 -19.15 -14.87
CA ILE A 535 -0.18 -20.11 -14.87
C ILE A 535 -0.64 -20.44 -13.46
N ILE A 536 0.31 -20.84 -12.60
CA ILE A 536 -0.01 -21.20 -11.21
C ILE A 536 -0.55 -19.99 -10.45
N GLY A 537 -0.02 -18.80 -10.71
CA GLY A 537 -0.57 -17.56 -10.17
C GLY A 537 -2.04 -17.40 -10.54
N THR A 538 -2.37 -17.57 -11.81
CA THR A 538 -3.76 -17.45 -12.32
C THR A 538 -4.69 -18.47 -11.68
N ALA A 539 -4.26 -19.74 -11.59
CA ALA A 539 -5.03 -20.80 -10.94
C ALA A 539 -5.30 -20.53 -9.44
N LYS A 540 -4.44 -19.73 -8.79
CA LYS A 540 -4.55 -19.42 -7.35
C LYS A 540 -5.29 -18.14 -7.03
N PHE A 541 -5.14 -17.11 -7.85
CA PHE A 541 -5.52 -15.73 -7.50
C PHE A 541 -6.84 -15.27 -8.09
N ASP A 542 -7.56 -16.13 -8.81
CA ASP A 542 -8.99 -16.05 -9.24
C ASP A 542 -9.14 -16.14 -10.78
N PRO A 543 -9.90 -17.11 -11.33
CA PRO A 543 -10.08 -17.32 -12.77
C PRO A 543 -11.01 -16.32 -13.51
N LEU A 544 -11.67 -15.34 -12.85
CA LEU A 544 -12.88 -14.71 -13.44
C LEU A 544 -12.91 -13.21 -13.81
N SER A 545 -11.84 -12.39 -13.79
CA SER A 545 -11.97 -11.06 -14.48
C SER A 545 -10.71 -10.27 -14.90
N PHE A 546 -9.62 -10.25 -14.13
CA PHE A 546 -8.44 -9.41 -14.48
C PHE A 546 -7.13 -10.22 -14.55
N THR A 547 -6.98 -11.22 -13.69
CA THR A 547 -5.90 -12.21 -13.66
C THR A 547 -5.97 -13.22 -14.82
N SER A 548 -7.12 -13.45 -15.43
CA SER A 548 -7.23 -14.24 -16.66
C SER A 548 -6.61 -13.52 -17.87
N HIS A 549 -6.73 -12.19 -17.93
CA HIS A 549 -6.01 -11.38 -18.92
C HIS A 549 -4.49 -11.42 -18.68
N PHE A 550 -4.04 -11.43 -17.40
CA PHE A 550 -2.63 -11.60 -17.04
C PHE A 550 -2.02 -12.87 -17.66
N PHE A 551 -2.72 -14.01 -17.60
CA PHE A 551 -2.27 -15.27 -18.18
C PHE A 551 -2.13 -15.20 -19.70
N ASN A 552 -3.21 -14.83 -20.39
CA ASN A 552 -3.22 -14.81 -21.86
C ASN A 552 -2.12 -13.88 -22.42
N LEU A 553 -1.83 -12.78 -21.72
CA LEU A 553 -0.78 -11.84 -22.11
C LEU A 553 0.62 -12.42 -21.85
N PHE A 554 0.82 -13.08 -20.72
CA PHE A 554 2.12 -13.67 -20.40
C PHE A 554 2.43 -14.91 -21.24
N GLU A 555 1.44 -15.75 -21.55
CA GLU A 555 1.58 -16.90 -22.46
C GLU A 555 2.02 -16.45 -23.87
N LEU A 556 1.37 -15.41 -24.41
CA LEU A 556 1.76 -14.83 -25.69
C LEU A 556 3.18 -14.27 -25.64
N PHE A 557 3.53 -13.56 -24.57
CA PHE A 557 4.89 -13.06 -24.34
C PHE A 557 5.93 -14.18 -24.29
N ALA A 558 5.68 -15.23 -23.50
CA ALA A 558 6.61 -16.36 -23.33
C ALA A 558 6.79 -17.11 -24.66
N SER A 559 5.70 -17.33 -25.39
CA SER A 559 5.73 -17.97 -26.72
C SER A 559 6.53 -17.15 -27.74
N ASP A 560 6.29 -15.84 -27.83
CA ASP A 560 7.03 -14.94 -28.73
C ASP A 560 8.53 -14.87 -28.35
N LEU A 561 8.83 -14.75 -27.05
CA LEU A 561 10.21 -14.75 -26.57
C LEU A 561 10.93 -16.06 -26.90
N LYS A 562 10.31 -17.23 -26.66
CA LYS A 562 10.86 -18.55 -27.01
C LYS A 562 11.16 -18.67 -28.51
N SER A 563 10.23 -18.20 -29.35
CA SER A 563 10.40 -18.18 -30.81
C SER A 563 11.63 -17.34 -31.21
N LYS A 564 11.77 -16.15 -30.63
CA LYS A 564 12.92 -15.26 -30.88
C LYS A 564 14.24 -15.87 -30.39
N LEU A 565 14.27 -16.52 -29.23
CA LEU A 565 15.51 -17.14 -28.71
C LEU A 565 16.07 -18.21 -29.66
N LYS A 566 15.21 -18.93 -30.39
CA LYS A 566 15.64 -19.93 -31.38
C LYS A 566 16.21 -19.32 -32.67
N GLY A 567 15.82 -18.09 -33.02
CA GLY A 567 16.18 -17.45 -34.30
C GLY A 567 17.06 -16.20 -34.19
N SER A 568 17.27 -15.66 -32.99
CA SER A 568 17.94 -14.38 -32.76
C SER A 568 19.40 -14.56 -32.36
N ARG A 569 20.21 -13.52 -32.63
CA ARG A 569 21.58 -13.37 -32.10
C ARG A 569 21.64 -12.56 -30.82
N ARG A 570 20.51 -11.98 -30.39
CA ARG A 570 20.40 -11.12 -29.19
C ARG A 570 19.14 -11.44 -28.40
N PHE A 571 19.26 -11.34 -27.09
CA PHE A 571 18.12 -11.39 -26.19
C PHE A 571 17.39 -10.05 -26.24
N GLU A 572 16.34 -9.95 -27.06
CA GLU A 572 15.55 -8.74 -27.23
C GLU A 572 14.09 -8.99 -26.85
N ILE A 573 13.58 -8.17 -25.93
CA ILE A 573 12.16 -8.12 -25.56
C ILE A 573 11.52 -7.06 -26.45
N SER A 574 10.44 -7.38 -27.17
CA SER A 574 9.82 -6.37 -28.05
C SER A 574 9.16 -5.26 -27.25
N ASP A 575 8.91 -4.12 -27.90
CA ASP A 575 8.15 -3.03 -27.30
C ASP A 575 6.77 -3.49 -26.77
N VAL A 576 6.12 -4.42 -27.46
CA VAL A 576 4.83 -4.98 -27.05
C VAL A 576 4.99 -5.78 -25.76
N ASP A 577 5.99 -6.65 -25.72
CA ASP A 577 6.31 -7.47 -24.56
C ASP A 577 6.70 -6.62 -23.33
N VAL A 578 7.48 -5.55 -23.55
CA VAL A 578 7.82 -4.56 -22.52
C VAL A 578 6.54 -3.93 -21.94
N LEU A 579 5.59 -3.54 -22.78
CA LEU A 579 4.32 -2.96 -22.32
C LEU A 579 3.52 -3.93 -21.45
N GLU A 580 3.49 -5.22 -21.79
CA GLU A 580 2.82 -6.22 -20.96
C GLU A 580 3.53 -6.37 -19.61
N LEU A 581 4.86 -6.54 -19.60
CA LEU A 581 5.63 -6.57 -18.35
C LEU A 581 5.40 -5.32 -17.49
N LEU A 582 5.26 -4.14 -18.10
CA LEU A 582 4.96 -2.90 -17.38
C LEU A 582 3.55 -2.91 -16.77
N ARG A 583 2.53 -3.40 -17.48
CA ARG A 583 1.19 -3.55 -16.90
C ARG A 583 1.21 -4.50 -15.71
N LEU A 584 1.94 -5.61 -15.82
CA LEU A 584 2.10 -6.56 -14.71
C LEU A 584 2.81 -5.92 -13.51
N TYR A 585 3.89 -5.19 -13.78
CA TYR A 585 4.59 -4.42 -12.76
C TYR A 585 3.65 -3.47 -12.02
N HIS A 586 2.91 -2.62 -12.74
CA HIS A 586 1.98 -1.66 -12.14
C HIS A 586 0.86 -2.33 -11.33
N TYR A 587 0.39 -3.49 -11.78
CA TYR A 587 -0.57 -4.31 -11.03
C TYR A 587 0.02 -4.81 -9.71
N HIS A 588 1.25 -5.33 -9.73
CA HIS A 588 1.94 -5.82 -8.53
C HIS A 588 2.46 -4.71 -7.62
N VAL A 589 2.69 -3.50 -8.13
CA VAL A 589 2.92 -2.33 -7.26
C VAL A 589 1.67 -2.03 -6.43
N GLU A 590 0.48 -2.05 -7.03
CA GLU A 590 -0.80 -1.83 -6.32
C GLU A 590 -1.25 -3.01 -5.46
N THR A 591 -0.83 -4.23 -5.78
CA THR A 591 -1.38 -5.45 -5.16
C THR A 591 -0.33 -6.35 -4.54
N ASN A 592 -0.66 -6.93 -3.39
CA ASN A 592 0.11 -8.03 -2.81
C ASN A 592 -0.86 -9.05 -2.17
N ILE A 593 -1.23 -10.07 -2.94
CA ILE A 593 -2.22 -11.07 -2.51
C ILE A 593 -1.47 -12.23 -1.87
N ALA A 594 -1.81 -12.60 -0.64
CA ALA A 594 -1.25 -13.79 0.00
C ALA A 594 -1.82 -15.08 -0.63
N GLU A 595 -0.96 -16.04 -0.91
CA GLU A 595 -1.32 -17.40 -1.33
C GLU A 595 -1.68 -18.24 -0.12
N THR A 596 -2.85 -18.87 -0.14
CA THR A 596 -3.15 -20.01 0.72
C THR A 596 -3.00 -21.29 -0.10
N TRP A 597 -2.01 -22.12 0.24
CA TRP A 597 -1.96 -23.49 -0.24
C TRP A 597 -3.08 -24.30 0.45
N PRO A 598 -3.84 -25.12 -0.29
CA PRO A 598 -4.86 -26.00 0.29
C PRO A 598 -4.29 -26.97 1.32
#